data_AF-A0A554LE64-F1
#
_entry.id   AF-A0A554LE64-F1
#
_cell.length_a   1.000
_cell.length_b   1.000
_cell.length_c   1.000
_cell.angle_alpha   90.00
_cell.angle_beta   90.00
_cell.angle_gamma   90.00
#
_symmetry.space_group_name_H-M   'P 1'
#
loop_
_entity.id
_entity.type
_entity.pdbx_description
1 polymer ?
#
loop_
_entity_poly.entity_id
_entity_poly.type
_entity_poly.pdbx_seq_one_letter_code
_entity_poly.pdbx_strand_id
1 'polypeptide(L)' 'MRIRKKIIGSQECPRLCIFKSNRFIYAQVIDDEEKKTYVAASDLK' A
#
# COMPACT_ATOMS: atom_id res chain seq x y z
N MET A 1 -3.16 -0.34 -14.31
CA MET A 1 -3.13 -1.58 -13.49
C MET A 1 -1.96 -2.53 -13.86
N ARG A 2 -0.78 -2.02 -14.25
CA ARG A 2 0.33 -2.87 -14.80
C ARG A 2 1.22 -3.49 -13.71
N ILE A 3 1.38 -2.80 -12.59
CA ILE A 3 2.23 -3.22 -11.45
C ILE A 3 1.52 -4.26 -10.56
N ARG A 4 0.20 -4.06 -10.33
CA ARG A 4 -0.65 -4.98 -9.54
C ARG A 4 -0.83 -6.37 -10.16
N LYS A 5 -0.45 -6.57 -11.43
CA LYS A 5 -0.47 -7.88 -12.09
C LYS A 5 0.75 -8.75 -11.69
N LYS A 6 1.83 -8.13 -11.22
CA LYS A 6 3.06 -8.83 -10.78
C LYS A 6 3.24 -8.84 -9.27
N ILE A 7 2.74 -7.81 -8.57
CA ILE A 7 2.88 -7.66 -7.13
C ILE A 7 1.51 -7.85 -6.51
N ILE A 8 1.33 -8.97 -5.81
CA ILE A 8 0.15 -9.33 -5.02
C ILE A 8 0.63 -9.43 -3.57
N GLY A 9 -0.05 -8.76 -2.66
CA GLY A 9 0.24 -8.84 -1.22
C GLY A 9 -0.49 -10.01 -0.58
N SER A 10 0.23 -10.86 0.14
CA SER A 10 -0.33 -11.92 0.99
C SER A 10 -0.07 -11.61 2.46
N GLN A 11 -0.62 -12.42 3.37
CA GLN A 11 -0.45 -12.23 4.81
C GLN A 11 1.03 -12.24 5.27
N GLU A 12 1.86 -13.08 4.64
CA GLU A 12 3.30 -13.16 4.93
C GLU A 12 4.09 -11.98 4.32
N CYS A 13 3.66 -11.49 3.16
CA CYS A 13 4.29 -10.40 2.42
C CYS A 13 3.23 -9.40 1.93
N PRO A 14 2.72 -8.53 2.83
CA PRO A 14 1.68 -7.58 2.47
C PRO A 14 2.22 -6.51 1.52
N ARG A 15 1.36 -6.02 0.62
CA ARG A 15 1.75 -5.08 -0.43
C ARG A 15 1.81 -3.66 0.11
N LEU A 16 2.98 -3.04 -0.01
CA LEU A 16 3.15 -1.61 0.25
C LEU A 16 2.65 -0.79 -0.95
N CYS A 17 1.67 0.07 -0.72
CA CYS A 17 1.12 0.99 -1.70
C CYS A 17 1.51 2.43 -1.32
N ILE A 18 2.38 3.04 -2.12
CA ILE A 18 2.83 4.42 -1.92
C ILE A 18 2.13 5.32 -2.93
N PHE A 19 1.51 6.38 -2.42
CA PHE A 19 0.98 7.48 -3.22
C PHE A 19 1.75 8.75 -2.86
N LYS A 20 2.54 9.26 -3.80
CA LYS A 20 3.27 10.51 -3.67
C LYS A 20 2.55 11.60 -4.45
N SER A 21 2.18 12.65 -3.75
CA SER A 21 1.71 13.91 -4.34
C SER A 21 2.82 14.98 -4.31
N ASN A 22 2.57 16.15 -4.87
CA ASN A 22 3.53 17.27 -4.84
C ASN A 22 3.75 17.83 -3.42
N ARG A 23 2.86 17.52 -2.47
CA ARG A 23 2.88 18.08 -1.12
C ARG A 23 3.12 17.05 -0.02
N PHE A 24 2.56 15.85 -0.19
CA PHE A 24 2.58 14.81 0.83
C PHE A 24 2.79 13.42 0.24
N ILE A 25 3.33 12.54 1.06
CA ILE A 25 3.46 11.11 0.78
C ILE A 25 2.48 10.36 1.67
N TYR A 26 1.79 9.40 1.08
CA TYR A 26 0.89 8.48 1.75
C TYR A 26 1.39 7.06 1.48
N ALA A 27 1.49 6.26 2.52
CA ALA A 27 1.90 4.87 2.45
C ALA A 27 0.85 3.99 3.14
N GLN A 28 0.48 2.88 2.50
CA GLN A 28 -0.47 1.92 3.05
C GLN A 28 0.07 0.51 2.88
N VAL A 29 0.00 -0.30 3.92
CA VAL A 29 0.32 -1.73 3.89
C VAL A 29 -0.99 -2.49 3.77
N ILE A 30 -1.19 -3.16 2.64
CA ILE A 30 -2.45 -3.79 2.27
C ILE A 30 -2.21 -5.28 2.02
N ASP A 31 -3.04 -6.12 2.63
CA ASP A 31 -3.20 -7.52 2.26
C ASP A 31 -4.26 -7.62 1.16
N ASP A 32 -3.90 -8.19 -0.01
CA ASP A 32 -4.83 -8.33 -1.13
C ASP A 32 -5.72 -9.59 -0.99
N GLU A 33 -5.33 -10.59 -0.18
CA GLU A 33 -6.10 -11.81 0.08
C GLU A 33 -7.27 -11.50 1.03
N GLU A 34 -6.97 -10.89 2.18
CA GLU A 34 -7.98 -10.44 3.15
C GLU A 34 -8.64 -9.11 2.77
N LYS A 35 -8.10 -8.41 1.76
CA LYS A 35 -8.47 -7.03 1.37
C LYS A 35 -8.44 -6.06 2.55
N LYS A 36 -7.47 -6.26 3.45
CA LYS A 36 -7.36 -5.53 4.71
C LYS A 36 -6.13 -4.63 4.69
N THR A 37 -6.29 -3.38 5.13
CA THR A 37 -5.17 -2.47 5.33
C THR A 37 -4.69 -2.61 6.77
N TYR A 38 -3.45 -3.03 6.97
CA TYR A 38 -2.87 -3.18 8.30
C TYR A 38 -2.43 -1.84 8.87
N VAL A 39 -1.75 -1.03 8.06
CA VAL A 39 -1.16 0.24 8.49
C VAL A 39 -1.34 1.27 7.39
N ALA A 40 -1.67 2.49 7.80
CA ALA A 40 -1.64 3.68 6.96
C ALA A 40 -0.75 4.73 7.62
N ALA A 41 0.17 5.30 6.86
CA ALA A 41 1.05 6.38 7.28
C ALA A 41 1.00 7.52 6.27
N SER A 42 1.10 8.75 6.76
CA SER A 42 1.11 9.95 5.91
C SER A 42 2.02 11.02 6.50
N ASP A 43 2.72 11.75 5.64
CA ASP A 43 3.55 12.93 6.02
C ASP A 43 2.71 14.17 6.39
N LEU A 44 1.40 14.01 6.56
CA LEU A 44 0.52 15.09 7.04
C LEU A 44 0.85 15.34 8.51
N LYS A 45 1.55 16.45 8.77
CA LYS A 45 1.98 16.89 10.09
C LYS A 45 0.83 17.52 10.87
#